data_AF-A0A526QEZ5-F1
#
_entry.id   AF-A0A526QEZ5-F1
#
_cell.length_a   1.000
_cell.length_b   1.000
_cell.length_c   1.000
_cell.angle_alpha   90.00
_cell.angle_beta   90.00
_cell.angle_gamma   90.00
#
_symmetry.space_group_name_H-M   'P 1'
#
loop_
_entity.id
_entity.type
_entity.pdbx_description
1 polymer ?
#
loop_
_entity_poly.entity_id
_entity_poly.type
_entity_poly.pdbx_seq_one_letter_code
_entity_poly.pdbx_strand_id
1 'polypeptide(L)' 'SKKFEPVPQLLKNVRIAGGKPLEEAPVKAAIEDARNRLGKAGRLVIRPSGTEPLIRVMAEGDDPQLVEAVV' A
#
# COMPACT_ATOMS: atom_id res chain seq x y z
N SER A 1 -12.37 -27.61 6.97
CA SER A 1 -12.33 -26.19 6.56
C SER A 1 -11.02 -25.95 5.82
N LYS A 2 -11.02 -25.20 4.71
CA LYS A 2 -9.76 -24.70 4.15
C LYS A 2 -9.24 -23.64 5.14
N LYS A 3 -8.07 -23.89 5.74
CA LYS A 3 -7.38 -22.88 6.54
C LYS A 3 -6.88 -21.80 5.58
N PHE A 4 -6.98 -20.54 6.00
CA PHE A 4 -6.37 -19.42 5.31
C PHE A 4 -4.85 -19.55 5.41
N GLU A 5 -4.15 -19.39 4.28
CA GLU A 5 -2.70 -19.28 4.24
C GLU A 5 -2.35 -17.82 3.96
N PRO A 6 -1.61 -17.14 4.85
CA PRO A 6 -1.25 -15.75 4.65
C PRO A 6 -0.20 -15.63 3.54
N VAL A 7 -0.39 -14.65 2.67
CA VAL A 7 0.64 -14.21 1.71
C VAL A 7 1.59 -13.22 2.37
N PRO A 8 2.79 -13.00 1.81
CA PRO A 8 3.64 -11.88 2.18
C PRO A 8 2.86 -10.56 2.22
N GLN A 9 3.02 -9.81 3.30
CA GLN A 9 2.36 -8.53 3.53
C GLN A 9 3.31 -7.57 4.23
N LEU A 10 3.34 -6.32 3.79
CA LEU A 10 4.09 -5.23 4.41
C LEU A 10 3.21 -4.02 4.66
N LEU A 11 3.35 -3.42 5.83
CA LEU A 11 2.71 -2.17 6.23
C LEU A 11 3.79 -1.14 6.57
N LYS A 12 3.80 -0.02 5.84
CA LYS A 12 4.66 1.14 6.11
C LYS A 12 3.82 2.35 6.51
N ASN A 13 4.33 3.11 7.47
CA ASN A 13 3.74 4.36 7.93
C ASN A 13 4.55 5.53 7.39
N VAL A 14 3.91 6.40 6.60
CA VAL A 14 4.52 7.62 6.07
C VAL A 14 3.98 8.81 6.84
N ARG A 15 4.87 9.54 7.52
CA ARG A 15 4.47 10.74 8.28
C ARG A 15 4.24 11.92 7.35
N ILE A 16 3.16 12.65 7.58
CA ILE A 16 2.77 13.81 6.77
C ILE A 16 2.72 15.07 7.63
N ALA A 17 3.07 16.21 7.04
CA ALA A 17 3.01 17.51 7.71
C ALA A 17 1.60 18.14 7.70
N GLY A 18 0.62 17.46 7.11
CA GLY A 18 -0.74 17.96 6.90
C GLY A 18 -1.15 17.86 5.43
N GLY A 19 -2.26 18.51 5.08
CA GLY A 19 -2.80 18.51 3.72
C GLY A 19 -3.44 17.17 3.34
N LYS A 20 -3.54 16.94 2.03
CA LYS A 20 -4.14 15.73 1.47
C LYS A 20 -3.26 15.12 0.37
N PRO A 21 -2.10 14.54 0.72
CA PRO A 21 -1.15 14.03 -0.29
C PRO A 21 -1.75 12.99 -1.23
N LEU A 22 -2.71 12.19 -0.74
CA LEU A 22 -3.43 11.20 -1.56
C LEU A 22 -4.31 11.82 -2.65
N GLU A 23 -4.61 13.12 -2.58
CA GLU A 23 -5.33 13.85 -3.62
C GLU A 23 -4.41 14.42 -4.70
N GLU A 24 -3.09 14.47 -4.46
CA GLU A 24 -2.10 15.03 -5.37
C GLU A 24 -1.87 14.13 -6.59
N ALA A 25 -1.81 14.73 -7.78
CA ALA A 25 -1.61 14.02 -9.05
C ALA A 25 -0.38 13.07 -9.06
N PRO A 26 0.83 13.48 -8.62
CA PRO A 26 1.98 12.59 -8.61
C PRO A 26 1.80 11.37 -7.68
N VAL A 27 1.13 11.57 -6.53
CA VAL A 27 0.86 10.49 -5.58
C VAL A 27 -0.15 9.51 -6.17
N LYS A 28 -1.24 10.01 -6.76
CA LYS A 28 -2.22 9.16 -7.47
C LYS A 28 -1.56 8.33 -8.57
N ALA A 29 -0.68 8.93 -9.38
CA ALA A 29 0.04 8.22 -10.43
C ALA A 29 0.91 7.09 -9.87
N ALA A 30 1.65 7.35 -8.79
CA ALA A 30 2.48 6.33 -8.13
C ALA A 30 1.63 5.18 -7.53
N ILE A 31 0.45 5.50 -6.98
CA ILE A 31 -0.48 4.50 -6.44
C ILE A 31 -0.98 3.59 -7.57
N GLU A 32 -1.37 4.17 -8.72
CA GLU A 32 -1.84 3.38 -9.86
C GLU A 32 -0.73 2.53 -10.48
N ASP A 33 0.50 3.05 -10.59
CA ASP A 33 1.66 2.26 -11.02
C ASP A 33 1.90 1.07 -10.09
N ALA A 34 1.91 1.29 -8.77
CA ALA A 34 2.06 0.21 -7.79
C ALA A 34 0.94 -0.83 -7.87
N ARG A 35 -0.32 -0.41 -8.07
CA ARG A 35 -1.45 -1.33 -8.31
C ARG A 35 -1.23 -2.16 -9.58
N ASN A 36 -0.78 -1.53 -10.66
CA ASN A 36 -0.52 -2.21 -11.93
C ASN A 36 0.61 -3.23 -11.80
N ARG A 37 1.68 -2.89 -11.08
CA ARG A 37 2.79 -3.81 -10.79
C ARG A 37 2.36 -5.03 -9.98
N LEU A 38 1.50 -4.85 -8.97
CA LEU A 38 0.93 -5.96 -8.18
C LEU A 38 -0.07 -6.81 -8.99
N GLY A 39 -0.75 -6.21 -9.96
CA GLY A 39 -1.71 -6.89 -10.82
C GLY A 39 -2.81 -7.59 -10.03
N LYS A 40 -3.19 -8.81 -10.46
CA LYS A 40 -4.24 -9.61 -9.81
C LYS A 40 -3.73 -10.45 -8.64
N ALA A 41 -2.42 -10.61 -8.51
CA ALA A 41 -1.78 -11.45 -7.50
C ALA A 41 -1.43 -10.69 -6.22
N GLY A 42 -1.71 -9.39 -6.18
CA GLY A 42 -1.45 -8.57 -5.01
C GLY A 42 -2.50 -7.49 -4.79
N ARG A 43 -2.39 -6.80 -3.66
CA ARG A 43 -3.32 -5.75 -3.26
C ARG A 43 -2.59 -4.62 -2.57
N LEU A 44 -2.91 -3.40 -3.00
CA LEU A 44 -2.45 -2.16 -2.38
C LEU A 44 -3.61 -1.49 -1.63
N VAL A 45 -3.42 -1.26 -0.33
CA VAL A 45 -4.35 -0.56 0.55
C VAL A 45 -3.64 0.67 1.13
N ILE A 46 -4.18 1.85 0.83
CA ILE A 46 -3.63 3.12 1.30
C ILE A 46 -4.73 3.92 1.97
N ARG A 47 -4.47 4.40 3.19
CA ARG A 47 -5.42 5.21 3.95
C ARG A 47 -4.72 6.20 4.88
N PRO A 48 -5.32 7.37 5.14
CA PRO A 48 -4.88 8.22 6.25
C PRO A 48 -5.13 7.52 7.60
N SER A 49 -4.29 7.80 8.58
CA SER A 49 -4.57 7.49 9.98
C SER A 49 -5.62 8.48 10.52
N GLY A 50 -6.53 7.98 11.36
CA GLY A 50 -7.58 8.81 11.98
C GLY A 50 -7.15 9.51 13.27
N THR A 51 -6.03 9.08 13.86
CA THR A 51 -5.56 9.55 15.18
C THR A 51 -4.16 10.16 15.11
N GLU A 52 -3.45 10.00 14.00
CA GLU A 52 -2.06 10.43 13.83
C GLU A 52 -1.86 11.06 12.45
N PRO A 53 -0.90 11.98 12.28
CA PRO A 53 -0.59 12.57 10.97
C PRO A 53 0.26 11.61 10.13
N LEU A 54 -0.31 10.45 9.80
CA LEU A 54 0.33 9.38 9.05
C LEU A 54 -0.57 8.92 7.89
N ILE A 55 0.05 8.49 6.80
CA ILE A 55 -0.55 7.64 5.77
C ILE A 55 -0.07 6.22 6.01
N ARG A 56 -0.99 5.27 6.03
CA ARG A 56 -0.73 3.84 6.12
C ARG A 56 -0.73 3.26 4.72
N VAL A 57 0.39 2.68 4.31
CA VAL A 57 0.58 2.02 3.00
C VAL A 57 0.79 0.54 3.26
N MET A 58 -0.12 -0.29 2.79
CA MET A 58 -0.05 -1.74 2.93
C MET A 58 -0.06 -2.38 1.55
N ALA A 59 0.90 -3.27 1.28
CA ALA A 59 0.86 -4.15 0.13
C ALA A 59 0.91 -5.61 0.59
N GLU A 60 0.23 -6.47 -0.15
CA GLU A 60 0.28 -7.93 0.00
C GLU A 60 0.31 -8.59 -1.38
N GLY A 61 0.91 -9.77 -1.48
CA GLY A 61 1.00 -10.54 -2.72
C GLY A 61 1.98 -11.71 -2.64
N ASP A 62 1.94 -12.59 -3.64
CA ASP A 62 2.68 -13.86 -3.63
C ASP A 62 4.21 -13.70 -3.71
N ASP A 63 4.70 -12.58 -4.29
CA ASP A 63 6.12 -12.26 -4.41
C ASP A 63 6.54 -11.25 -3.32
N PRO A 64 7.29 -11.67 -2.28
CA PRO A 64 7.76 -10.78 -1.23
C PRO A 64 8.62 -9.62 -1.74
N GLN A 65 9.42 -9.85 -2.78
CA GLN A 65 10.35 -8.85 -3.33
C GLN A 65 9.56 -7.77 -4.06
N LEU A 66 8.53 -8.18 -4.80
CA LEU A 66 7.59 -7.24 -5.41
C LEU A 66 6.83 -6.45 -4.34
N VAL A 67 6.33 -7.11 -3.29
CA VAL A 67 5.61 -6.47 -2.18
C VAL A 67 6.48 -5.42 -1.49
N GLU A 68 7.77 -5.69 -1.27
CA GLU A 68 8.72 -4.73 -0.70
C GLU A 68 9.02 -3.57 -1.67
N ALA A 69 9.13 -3.84 -2.97
CA ALA A 69 9.47 -2.84 -3.97
C ALA A 69 8.33 -1.89 -4.36
N VAL A 70 7.10 -2.11 -3.88
CA VAL A 70 5.95 -1.22 -4.13
C VAL A 70 5.57 -0.33 -2.95
N VAL A 71 6.14 -0.55 -1.76
CA VAL A 71 5.82 0.21 -0.53
C VAL A 71 6.97 1.05 0.01
#